data_AF-A0A964QD17-F1
#
_entry.id   AF-A0A964QD17-F1
#
_cell.length_a   1.000
_cell.length_b   1.000
_cell.length_c   1.000
_cell.angle_alpha   90.00
_cell.angle_beta   90.00
_cell.angle_gamma   90.00
#
_symmetry.space_group_name_H-M   'P 1'
#
loop_
_entity.id
_entity.type
_entity.pdbx_description
1 polymer ?
#
loop_
_entity_poly.entity_id
_entity_poly.type
_entity_poly.pdbx_seq_one_letter_code
_entity_poly.pdbx_strand_id
1 'polypeptide(L)'
;MGTSFGAERRWARLALAPTCLLAVLLAGCEEQPMIPGGNTVVSVIVNPADLSIAVGEVIRLDLLPQNAEGRVISSGPATWVSSAPLVASVDSLGFIRALSEGSADINATVDGVRGTARIRVTPAVVSEWREHACMVASTGAVWCWGRGANGELGNGTRISSAVPLRAALSGTAASVSTGSSHSCAVLTSGAVFCWGRGAEGQLGNGATATQPGPVQAMDALSYRSVSAGGQHTCGITSSGDLRCWGSGGFGQLGNGNTINVATPVQPQGGLKFERVSAGARHTCALTADGRAYCWGDNRFGQLGDGSAVTRTTPTPVATALRFTWISAGARHSCAIAESGSPWCWGDNREGQLGNGSLSSSTSPTDVRSAPGFQLSRVWAGGSHTCGTNGAAVVYCWGAGQFGQLGNGARGLAGNPVQVGSVLFDDLIVGNAHTCGVSRGTVAYCWGLNAFGQLGTGDYRDRAVPALVSGDLRVTRAEG
;
A
#
# COMPACT_ATOMS: atom_id res chain seq x y z
N MET A 1 -25.29 -73.23 0.03
CA MET A 1 -23.97 -72.94 0.62
C MET A 1 -23.98 -71.43 0.92
N GLY A 2 -24.43 -70.94 2.07
CA GLY A 2 -23.86 -71.09 3.43
C GLY A 2 -22.63 -70.16 3.54
N THR A 3 -22.49 -69.19 4.45
CA THR A 3 -23.15 -68.74 5.70
C THR A 3 -22.47 -67.39 6.09
N SER A 4 -23.20 -66.30 6.40
CA SER A 4 -23.48 -65.70 7.74
C SER A 4 -22.30 -64.89 8.37
N PHE A 5 -22.40 -63.91 9.29
CA PHE A 5 -23.39 -63.29 10.22
C PHE A 5 -22.97 -61.80 10.40
N GLY A 6 -23.79 -60.77 10.67
CA GLY A 6 -24.79 -60.50 11.74
C GLY A 6 -24.35 -59.19 12.46
N ALA A 7 -25.12 -58.28 13.06
CA ALA A 7 -26.56 -57.95 13.27
C ALA A 7 -26.58 -56.44 13.70
N GLU A 8 -27.44 -55.52 13.23
CA GLU A 8 -28.84 -55.20 13.64
C GLU A 8 -29.04 -54.96 15.16
N ARG A 9 -29.72 -53.94 15.74
CA ARG A 9 -30.98 -53.19 15.45
C ARG A 9 -31.10 -51.98 16.43
N ARG A 10 -31.59 -50.79 16.03
CA ARG A 10 -32.96 -50.19 16.08
C ARG A 10 -33.52 -49.67 17.43
N TRP A 11 -33.73 -48.33 17.44
CA TRP A 11 -34.82 -47.45 17.93
C TRP A 11 -36.00 -47.98 18.78
N ALA A 12 -36.35 -47.26 19.85
CA ALA A 12 -37.56 -46.39 19.99
C ALA A 12 -38.22 -46.37 21.40
N ARG A 13 -38.76 -45.18 21.72
CA ARG A 13 -39.47 -44.68 22.93
C ARG A 13 -40.67 -45.51 23.40
N LEU A 14 -40.99 -45.46 24.71
CA LEU A 14 -42.31 -45.03 25.23
C LEU A 14 -42.32 -44.85 26.77
N ALA A 15 -43.25 -44.02 27.26
CA ALA A 15 -43.43 -43.54 28.62
C ALA A 15 -44.46 -44.35 29.45
N LEU A 16 -44.38 -44.26 30.80
CA LEU A 16 -45.49 -44.01 31.78
C LEU A 16 -45.09 -44.45 33.21
N ALA A 17 -45.42 -43.62 34.20
CA ALA A 17 -45.24 -43.78 35.66
C ALA A 17 -46.38 -44.64 36.29
N PRO A 18 -46.61 -44.71 37.63
CA PRO A 18 -45.74 -44.59 38.83
C PRO A 18 -45.94 -45.79 39.82
N THR A 19 -45.01 -46.03 40.74
CA THR A 19 -45.33 -46.77 41.98
C THR A 19 -44.59 -46.19 43.19
N CYS A 20 -45.39 -45.81 44.18
CA CYS A 20 -45.00 -45.32 45.50
C CYS A 20 -44.16 -46.35 46.25
N LEU A 21 -43.06 -45.90 46.86
CA LEU A 21 -42.69 -46.39 48.18
C LEU A 21 -42.25 -45.23 49.06
N LEU A 22 -42.88 -45.21 50.24
CA LEU A 22 -42.86 -44.20 51.26
C LEU A 22 -41.57 -44.32 52.08
N ALA A 23 -40.77 -43.25 52.16
CA ALA A 23 -39.81 -43.06 53.23
C ALA A 23 -39.76 -41.56 53.58
N VAL A 24 -40.45 -41.20 54.66
CA VAL A 24 -40.46 -39.88 55.27
C VAL A 24 -39.16 -39.73 56.06
N LEU A 25 -38.32 -38.79 55.67
CA LEU A 25 -37.35 -38.14 56.56
C LEU A 25 -37.39 -36.64 56.29
N LEU A 26 -37.87 -35.90 57.29
CA LEU A 26 -37.89 -34.45 57.37
C LEU A 26 -36.47 -33.91 57.28
N ALA A 27 -36.17 -33.14 56.24
CA ALA A 27 -35.08 -32.18 56.20
C ALA A 27 -35.62 -30.93 55.51
N GLY A 28 -35.37 -29.77 56.11
CA GLY A 28 -36.12 -28.54 55.90
C GLY A 28 -36.11 -28.02 54.46
N CYS A 29 -37.13 -27.22 54.15
CA CYS A 29 -36.98 -26.17 53.16
C CYS A 29 -35.86 -25.23 53.64
N GLU A 30 -34.63 -25.47 53.18
CA GLU A 30 -33.63 -24.41 53.12
C GLU A 30 -34.12 -23.43 52.04
N GLU A 31 -34.62 -22.28 52.47
CA GLU A 31 -34.56 -21.08 51.67
C GLU A 31 -33.11 -20.94 51.21
N GLN A 32 -32.85 -21.18 49.92
CA GLN A 32 -31.57 -20.77 49.34
C GLN A 32 -31.44 -19.27 49.61
N PRO A 33 -30.39 -18.82 50.32
CA PRO A 33 -30.20 -17.40 50.51
C PRO A 33 -30.03 -16.81 49.11
N MET A 34 -30.89 -15.84 48.76
CA MET A 34 -30.56 -14.89 47.70
C MET A 34 -29.31 -14.16 48.16
N ILE A 35 -28.14 -14.69 47.81
CA ILE A 35 -26.90 -13.92 47.84
C ILE A 35 -27.14 -12.81 46.81
N PRO A 36 -27.12 -11.52 47.20
CA PRO A 36 -27.11 -10.46 46.21
C PRO A 36 -25.83 -10.68 45.40
N GLY A 37 -25.97 -11.14 44.15
CA GLY A 37 -24.85 -11.31 43.23
C GLY A 37 -24.08 -9.99 43.22
N GLY A 38 -22.91 -10.00 43.87
CA GLY A 38 -22.23 -8.79 44.23
C GLY A 38 -21.82 -8.07 42.95
N ASN A 39 -22.15 -6.79 42.84
CA ASN A 39 -21.57 -5.88 41.83
C ASN A 39 -20.07 -5.59 42.11
N THR A 40 -19.39 -6.46 42.88
CA THR A 40 -17.98 -6.36 43.19
C THR A 40 -17.17 -7.00 42.08
N VAL A 41 -16.25 -6.24 41.51
CA VAL A 41 -15.27 -6.76 40.55
C VAL A 41 -14.34 -7.72 41.28
N VAL A 42 -14.20 -8.95 40.78
CA VAL A 42 -13.25 -9.96 41.31
C VAL A 42 -12.23 -10.41 40.26
N SER A 43 -12.52 -10.20 38.98
CA SER A 43 -11.56 -10.38 37.89
C SER A 43 -11.72 -9.28 36.84
N VAL A 44 -10.65 -8.98 36.13
CA VAL A 44 -10.64 -8.01 35.04
C VAL A 44 -9.96 -8.66 33.85
N ILE A 45 -10.71 -8.81 32.76
CA ILE A 45 -10.16 -9.28 31.49
C ILE A 45 -9.82 -8.07 30.63
N VAL A 46 -8.59 -8.05 30.11
CA VAL A 46 -8.15 -7.10 29.11
C VAL A 46 -8.05 -7.84 27.79
N ASN A 47 -8.80 -7.42 26.78
CA ASN A 47 -8.93 -8.13 25.51
C ASN A 47 -8.44 -7.26 24.34
N PRO A 48 -7.59 -7.79 23.45
CA PRO A 48 -6.90 -9.08 23.53
C PRO A 48 -5.83 -9.15 24.63
N ALA A 49 -5.65 -10.33 25.24
CA ALA A 49 -4.68 -10.58 26.31
C ALA A 49 -3.23 -10.66 25.82
N ASP A 50 -3.02 -11.07 24.57
CA ASP A 50 -1.75 -11.00 23.86
C ASP A 50 -1.98 -10.36 22.50
N LEU A 51 -1.17 -9.38 22.15
CA LEU A 51 -1.31 -8.64 20.91
C LEU A 51 0.05 -8.27 20.33
N SER A 52 0.20 -8.45 19.03
CA SER A 52 1.34 -7.93 18.29
C SER A 52 0.88 -6.74 17.44
N ILE A 53 1.54 -5.59 17.61
CA ILE A 53 1.28 -4.35 16.87
C ILE A 53 2.59 -3.79 16.32
N ALA A 54 2.53 -3.11 15.18
CA ALA A 54 3.71 -2.48 14.57
C ALA A 54 4.02 -1.11 15.22
N VAL A 55 5.30 -0.71 15.23
CA VAL A 55 5.71 0.66 15.62
C VAL A 55 4.88 1.69 14.83
N GLY A 56 4.22 2.62 15.54
CA GLY A 56 3.33 3.63 14.98
C GLY A 56 1.83 3.30 15.06
N GLU A 57 1.45 2.03 15.28
CA GLU A 57 0.04 1.64 15.37
C GLU A 57 -0.65 2.13 16.66
N VAL A 58 -1.95 2.42 16.53
CA VAL A 58 -2.83 2.80 17.65
C VAL A 58 -4.03 1.87 17.74
N ILE A 59 -4.16 1.19 18.87
CA ILE A 59 -5.22 0.20 19.13
C ILE A 59 -5.87 0.48 20.48
N ARG A 60 -7.16 0.14 20.62
CA ARG A 60 -7.86 0.23 21.90
C ARG A 60 -8.03 -1.16 22.48
N LEU A 61 -7.73 -1.33 23.76
CA LEU A 61 -8.05 -2.55 24.48
C LEU A 61 -9.46 -2.48 25.06
N ASP A 62 -10.16 -3.61 25.02
CA ASP A 62 -11.42 -3.78 25.70
C ASP A 62 -11.19 -4.24 27.14
N LEU A 63 -12.02 -3.73 28.03
CA LEU A 63 -11.95 -3.99 29.45
C LEU A 63 -13.27 -4.62 29.90
N LEU A 64 -13.18 -5.81 30.47
CA LEU A 64 -14.34 -6.61 30.88
C LEU A 64 -14.18 -6.99 32.36
N PRO A 65 -14.64 -6.15 33.30
CA PRO A 65 -14.70 -6.48 34.72
C PRO A 65 -15.77 -7.56 34.96
N GLN A 66 -15.47 -8.56 35.77
CA GLN A 66 -16.41 -9.64 36.09
C GLN A 66 -16.59 -9.82 37.61
N ASN A 67 -17.78 -10.28 37.99
CA ASN A 67 -18.12 -10.68 39.35
C ASN A 67 -17.76 -12.16 39.64
N ALA A 68 -18.04 -12.64 40.85
CA ALA A 68 -17.72 -14.01 41.30
C ALA A 68 -18.35 -15.11 40.43
N GLU A 69 -19.46 -14.81 39.76
CA GLU A 69 -20.13 -15.72 38.83
C GLU A 69 -19.58 -15.64 37.39
N GLY A 70 -18.54 -14.84 37.15
CA GLY A 70 -17.93 -14.66 35.82
C GLY A 70 -18.75 -13.76 34.87
N ARG A 71 -19.78 -13.08 35.36
CA ARG A 71 -20.61 -12.17 34.56
C ARG A 71 -19.92 -10.82 34.42
N VAL A 72 -19.88 -10.28 33.20
CA VAL A 72 -19.39 -8.91 32.95
C VAL A 72 -20.32 -7.91 33.62
N ILE A 73 -19.75 -7.04 34.46
CA ILE A 73 -20.48 -6.01 35.22
C ILE A 73 -19.98 -4.61 34.83
N SER A 74 -20.84 -3.61 34.99
CA SER A 74 -20.43 -2.21 34.91
C SER A 74 -19.59 -1.83 36.12
N SER A 75 -18.45 -1.18 35.91
CA SER A 75 -17.55 -0.74 36.98
C SER A 75 -17.20 0.74 36.86
N GLY A 76 -16.47 1.28 37.84
CA GLY A 76 -15.84 2.59 37.77
C GLY A 76 -14.76 2.68 36.68
N PRO A 77 -14.20 3.89 36.45
CA PRO A 77 -13.17 4.11 35.44
C PRO A 77 -11.91 3.31 35.75
N ALA A 78 -11.32 2.69 34.72
CA ALA A 78 -10.06 1.98 34.87
C ALA A 78 -8.86 2.94 34.95
N THR A 79 -7.85 2.52 35.68
CA THR A 79 -6.51 3.09 35.58
C THR A 79 -5.65 2.22 34.68
N TRP A 80 -5.01 2.84 33.69
CA TRP A 80 -4.18 2.17 32.69
C TRP A 80 -2.71 2.52 32.90
N VAL A 81 -1.84 1.51 32.91
CA VAL A 81 -0.40 1.69 33.08
C VAL A 81 0.35 0.77 32.13
N SER A 82 1.34 1.32 31.43
CA SER A 82 2.30 0.54 30.65
C SER A 82 3.56 0.25 31.46
N SER A 83 4.05 -0.99 31.43
CA SER A 83 5.34 -1.35 32.04
C SER A 83 6.55 -0.80 31.27
N ALA A 84 6.37 -0.43 29.99
CA ALA A 84 7.41 0.13 29.13
C ALA A 84 6.81 1.24 28.24
N PRO A 85 6.57 2.45 28.77
CA PRO A 85 5.85 3.51 28.07
C PRO A 85 6.58 4.04 26.83
N LEU A 86 7.90 3.82 26.72
CA LEU A 86 8.70 4.14 25.51
C LEU A 86 8.59 3.07 24.41
N VAL A 87 8.10 1.87 24.73
CA VAL A 87 7.82 0.78 23.78
C VAL A 87 6.36 0.88 23.34
N ALA A 88 5.43 0.91 24.30
CA ALA A 88 4.01 1.13 24.04
C ALA A 88 3.41 2.01 25.15
N SER A 89 2.92 3.20 24.81
CA SER A 89 2.23 4.09 25.76
C SER A 89 0.73 3.80 25.76
N VAL A 90 0.05 3.93 26.89
CA VAL A 90 -1.41 3.77 27.01
C VAL A 90 -2.03 5.03 27.63
N ASP A 91 -3.18 5.48 27.11
CA ASP A 91 -3.93 6.61 27.67
C ASP A 91 -5.05 6.17 28.64
N SER A 92 -5.76 7.13 29.24
CA SER A 92 -6.82 6.86 30.21
C SER A 92 -8.06 6.17 29.63
N LEU A 93 -8.20 6.13 28.29
CA LEU A 93 -9.30 5.49 27.59
C LEU A 93 -8.94 4.08 27.09
N GLY A 94 -7.71 3.62 27.37
CA GLY A 94 -7.20 2.32 26.96
C GLY A 94 -6.66 2.29 25.53
N PHE A 95 -6.36 3.45 24.92
CA PHE A 95 -5.67 3.49 23.63
C PHE A 95 -4.17 3.33 23.83
N ILE A 96 -3.61 2.33 23.16
CA ILE A 96 -2.19 2.06 23.11
C ILE A 96 -1.60 2.68 21.86
N ARG A 97 -0.48 3.37 21.98
CA ARG A 97 0.40 3.76 20.86
C ARG A 97 1.69 2.98 20.93
N ALA A 98 2.04 2.28 19.85
CA ALA A 98 3.34 1.62 19.70
C ALA A 98 4.41 2.64 19.30
N LEU A 99 5.51 2.73 20.06
CA LEU A 99 6.52 3.77 19.94
C LEU A 99 7.90 3.23 19.54
N SER A 100 8.30 2.06 20.04
CA SER A 100 9.57 1.41 19.67
C SER A 100 9.47 -0.11 19.78
N GLU A 101 10.31 -0.82 19.03
CA GLU A 101 10.34 -2.29 19.06
C GLU A 101 10.61 -2.81 20.47
N GLY A 102 9.87 -3.85 20.87
CA GLY A 102 10.02 -4.45 22.19
C GLY A 102 8.76 -5.13 22.68
N SER A 103 8.62 -5.26 23.98
CA SER A 103 7.37 -5.75 24.58
C SER A 103 7.02 -4.91 25.81
N ALA A 104 5.73 -4.68 26.01
CA ALA A 104 5.17 -3.93 27.13
C ALA A 104 3.94 -4.67 27.66
N ASP A 105 3.79 -4.74 28.98
CA ASP A 105 2.56 -5.21 29.61
C ASP A 105 1.69 -3.98 29.92
N ILE A 106 0.44 -4.01 29.46
CA ILE A 106 -0.57 -2.99 29.71
C ILE A 106 -1.51 -3.49 30.79
N ASN A 107 -1.50 -2.79 31.91
CA ASN A 107 -2.25 -3.15 33.11
C ASN A 107 -3.46 -2.23 33.23
N ALA A 108 -4.64 -2.83 33.35
CA ALA A 108 -5.88 -2.13 33.67
C ALA A 108 -6.31 -2.51 35.08
N THR A 109 -6.50 -1.52 35.95
CA THR A 109 -6.98 -1.74 37.31
C THR A 109 -8.36 -1.11 37.49
N VAL A 110 -9.31 -1.92 37.96
CA VAL A 110 -10.69 -1.53 38.29
C VAL A 110 -10.99 -2.02 39.69
N ASP A 111 -11.43 -1.13 40.58
CA ASP A 111 -11.78 -1.45 41.97
C ASP A 111 -10.69 -2.26 42.71
N GLY A 112 -9.42 -1.99 42.40
CA GLY A 112 -8.25 -2.67 42.97
C GLY A 112 -7.90 -4.02 42.31
N VAL A 113 -8.74 -4.52 41.41
CA VAL A 113 -8.50 -5.75 40.65
C VAL A 113 -7.81 -5.43 39.33
N ARG A 114 -6.73 -6.16 39.02
CA ARG A 114 -5.91 -5.92 37.83
C ARG A 114 -6.11 -6.99 36.76
N GLY A 115 -6.33 -6.55 35.54
CA GLY A 115 -6.16 -7.32 34.31
C GLY A 115 -4.91 -6.87 33.56
N THR A 116 -4.30 -7.77 32.79
CA THR A 116 -3.07 -7.49 32.04
C THR A 116 -3.21 -7.96 30.60
N ALA A 117 -2.75 -7.15 29.65
CA ALA A 117 -2.52 -7.54 28.27
C ALA A 117 -1.04 -7.37 27.91
N ARG A 118 -0.47 -8.34 27.22
CA ARG A 118 0.90 -8.28 26.72
C ARG A 118 0.92 -7.75 25.29
N ILE A 119 1.69 -6.70 25.08
CA ILE A 119 1.88 -6.05 23.79
C ILE A 119 3.28 -6.34 23.30
N ARG A 120 3.39 -7.03 22.18
CA ARG A 120 4.64 -7.14 21.42
C ARG A 120 4.64 -6.08 20.34
N VAL A 121 5.51 -5.07 20.49
CA VAL A 121 5.73 -4.09 19.44
C VAL A 121 6.77 -4.66 18.49
N THR A 122 6.31 -5.09 17.32
CA THR A 122 7.21 -5.56 16.27
C THR A 122 7.69 -4.36 15.46
N PRO A 123 8.89 -4.41 14.86
CA PRO A 123 9.23 -3.46 13.83
C PRO A 123 8.12 -3.48 12.79
N ALA A 124 7.71 -2.29 12.31
CA ALA A 124 6.86 -2.23 11.13
C ALA A 124 7.56 -3.07 10.06
N VAL A 125 6.86 -4.06 9.49
CA VAL A 125 7.43 -4.85 8.41
C VAL A 125 7.84 -3.87 7.33
N VAL A 126 9.15 -3.71 7.15
CA VAL A 126 9.74 -2.83 6.16
C VAL A 126 9.50 -3.51 4.83
N SER A 127 8.41 -3.15 4.16
CA SER A 127 8.28 -3.44 2.76
C SER A 127 9.15 -2.43 2.03
N GLU A 128 10.33 -2.85 1.55
CA GLU A 128 10.99 -2.01 0.56
C GLU A 128 9.96 -1.69 -0.54
N TRP A 129 9.90 -0.40 -0.86
CA TRP A 129 9.23 0.25 -1.99
C TRP A 129 7.95 1.04 -1.66
N ARG A 130 7.92 2.29 -2.17
CA ARG A 130 6.86 3.33 -2.16
C ARG A 130 5.92 3.37 -0.94
N GLU A 131 6.40 4.00 0.13
CA GLU A 131 5.71 4.11 1.43
C GLU A 131 5.26 5.56 1.75
N HIS A 132 5.30 6.46 0.76
CA HIS A 132 4.79 7.82 0.84
C HIS A 132 4.00 8.17 -0.42
N ALA A 133 3.09 9.12 -0.27
CA ALA A 133 2.28 9.64 -1.34
C ALA A 133 2.42 11.17 -1.38
N CYS A 134 2.31 11.73 -2.59
CA CYS A 134 2.29 13.17 -2.81
C CYS A 134 1.19 13.51 -3.80
N MET A 135 0.63 14.71 -3.67
CA MET A 135 -0.38 15.26 -4.58
C MET A 135 -0.07 16.74 -4.88
N VAL A 136 -0.55 17.22 -6.03
CA VAL A 136 -0.49 18.64 -6.40
C VAL A 136 -1.87 19.26 -6.23
N ALA A 137 -2.02 20.16 -5.27
CA ALA A 137 -3.25 20.93 -5.10
C ALA A 137 -3.49 21.84 -6.31
N SER A 138 -4.75 22.28 -6.50
CA SER A 138 -5.11 23.19 -7.60
C SER A 138 -4.36 24.53 -7.63
N THR A 139 -3.78 24.93 -6.49
CA THR A 139 -2.89 26.09 -6.37
C THR A 139 -1.46 25.84 -6.85
N GLY A 140 -1.14 24.60 -7.24
CA GLY A 140 0.20 24.12 -7.54
C GLY A 140 1.06 23.83 -6.30
N ALA A 141 0.49 23.85 -5.10
CA ALA A 141 1.19 23.42 -3.88
C ALA A 141 1.30 21.89 -3.81
N VAL A 142 2.48 21.39 -3.45
CA VAL A 142 2.71 19.95 -3.26
C VAL A 142 2.48 19.56 -1.80
N TRP A 143 1.66 18.54 -1.59
CA TRP A 143 1.38 17.95 -0.29
C TRP A 143 1.82 16.49 -0.28
N CYS A 144 2.56 16.07 0.74
CA CYS A 144 3.07 14.72 0.89
C CYS A 144 2.78 14.15 2.29
N TRP A 145 2.57 12.84 2.38
CA TRP A 145 2.34 12.11 3.63
C TRP A 145 2.84 10.66 3.50
N GLY A 146 2.79 9.92 4.60
CA GLY A 146 3.38 8.60 4.74
C GLY A 146 4.77 8.67 5.34
N ARG A 147 5.66 7.79 4.88
CA ARG A 147 7.04 7.71 5.36
C ARG A 147 7.82 8.99 5.08
N GLY A 148 8.55 9.47 6.09
CA GLY A 148 9.43 10.64 5.96
C GLY A 148 10.86 10.40 6.43
N ALA A 149 11.26 9.17 6.75
CA ALA A 149 12.56 8.87 7.37
C ALA A 149 13.79 9.29 6.53
N ASN A 150 13.65 9.37 5.19
CA ASN A 150 14.67 9.92 4.31
C ASN A 150 14.35 11.35 3.85
N GLY A 151 13.31 11.98 4.39
CA GLY A 151 12.86 13.31 4.00
C GLY A 151 11.98 13.33 2.74
N GLU A 152 11.33 12.21 2.42
CA GLU A 152 10.47 12.02 1.24
C GLU A 152 9.27 12.98 1.18
N LEU A 153 8.90 13.57 2.32
CA LEU A 153 7.82 14.55 2.43
C LEU A 153 8.25 15.96 2.04
N GLY A 154 9.55 16.24 1.97
CA GLY A 154 10.08 17.50 1.43
C GLY A 154 9.82 18.73 2.30
N ASN A 155 9.42 18.56 3.56
CA ASN A 155 9.06 19.64 4.49
C ASN A 155 10.25 20.13 5.35
N GLY A 156 11.47 19.73 5.00
CA GLY A 156 12.68 20.07 5.75
C GLY A 156 12.97 19.14 6.94
N THR A 157 12.11 18.15 7.22
CA THR A 157 12.29 17.18 8.31
C THR A 157 12.48 15.76 7.78
N ARG A 158 12.82 14.83 8.67
CA ARG A 158 12.86 13.38 8.39
C ARG A 158 11.81 12.59 9.17
N ILE A 159 10.63 13.20 9.34
CA ILE A 159 9.56 12.67 10.19
C ILE A 159 8.40 12.20 9.30
N SER A 160 7.92 10.97 9.55
CA SER A 160 6.72 10.42 8.89
C SER A 160 5.44 11.13 9.34
N SER A 161 4.41 11.13 8.51
CA SER A 161 3.13 11.78 8.82
C SER A 161 1.95 11.02 8.25
N ALA A 162 0.94 10.75 9.09
CA ALA A 162 -0.34 10.20 8.67
C ALA A 162 -1.33 11.25 8.14
N VAL A 163 -0.92 12.52 8.11
CA VAL A 163 -1.68 13.62 7.52
C VAL A 163 -0.84 14.34 6.45
N PRO A 164 -1.45 14.89 5.39
CA PRO A 164 -0.75 15.66 4.37
C PRO A 164 0.02 16.86 4.94
N LEU A 165 1.31 16.92 4.65
CA LEU A 165 2.21 18.03 4.97
C LEU A 165 2.67 18.72 3.69
N ARG A 166 2.77 20.05 3.73
CA ARG A 166 3.22 20.84 2.59
C ARG A 166 4.72 20.66 2.38
N ALA A 167 5.14 20.31 1.16
CA ALA A 167 6.55 20.33 0.80
C ALA A 167 7.06 21.78 0.73
N ALA A 168 8.31 22.00 1.12
CA ALA A 168 8.98 23.31 1.11
C ALA A 168 9.45 23.71 -0.30
N LEU A 169 8.57 23.54 -1.30
CA LEU A 169 8.84 23.84 -2.70
C LEU A 169 8.54 25.31 -3.00
N SER A 170 9.52 26.00 -3.57
CA SER A 170 9.39 27.36 -4.08
C SER A 170 8.88 27.32 -5.52
N GLY A 171 7.67 27.84 -5.76
CA GLY A 171 7.04 27.89 -7.08
C GLY A 171 5.77 27.04 -7.18
N THR A 172 5.20 27.01 -8.38
CA THR A 172 3.95 26.30 -8.71
C THR A 172 4.29 24.98 -9.40
N ALA A 173 4.00 23.86 -8.75
CA ALA A 173 4.16 22.54 -9.37
C ALA A 173 3.06 22.31 -10.41
N ALA A 174 3.46 21.82 -11.58
CA ALA A 174 2.56 21.27 -12.60
C ALA A 174 2.27 19.79 -12.33
N SER A 175 3.28 19.05 -11.85
CA SER A 175 3.16 17.63 -11.54
C SER A 175 4.12 17.19 -10.45
N VAL A 176 3.83 16.04 -9.83
CA VAL A 176 4.69 15.39 -8.84
C VAL A 176 4.76 13.89 -9.13
N SER A 177 5.92 13.28 -8.91
CA SER A 177 6.17 11.86 -9.04
C SER A 177 6.91 11.34 -7.81
N THR A 178 6.47 10.21 -7.27
CA THR A 178 7.09 9.56 -6.11
C THR A 178 7.88 8.33 -6.53
N GLY A 179 9.16 8.34 -6.18
CA GLY A 179 9.99 7.15 -6.17
C GLY A 179 9.81 6.39 -4.87
N SER A 180 10.68 5.43 -4.59
CA SER A 180 10.51 4.62 -3.38
C SER A 180 10.96 5.26 -2.08
N SER A 181 11.89 6.20 -2.17
CA SER A 181 12.40 6.95 -1.00
C SER A 181 12.81 8.37 -1.37
N HIS A 182 12.26 8.88 -2.47
CA HIS A 182 12.43 10.24 -2.96
C HIS A 182 11.19 10.68 -3.73
N SER A 183 11.04 11.97 -3.93
CA SER A 183 9.97 12.59 -4.70
C SER A 183 10.57 13.62 -5.63
N CYS A 184 9.94 13.85 -6.77
CA CYS A 184 10.32 14.89 -7.71
C CYS A 184 9.07 15.63 -8.19
N ALA A 185 9.18 16.94 -8.37
CA ALA A 185 8.13 17.78 -8.95
C ALA A 185 8.68 18.53 -10.16
N VAL A 186 7.82 18.71 -11.16
CA VAL A 186 8.06 19.61 -12.29
C VAL A 186 7.28 20.89 -12.01
N LEU A 187 7.96 22.03 -12.01
CA LEU A 187 7.31 23.33 -11.91
C LEU A 187 6.68 23.74 -13.26
N THR A 188 5.74 24.69 -13.25
CA THR A 188 5.18 25.27 -14.49
C THR A 188 6.22 25.98 -15.36
N SER A 189 7.37 26.35 -14.78
CA SER A 189 8.55 26.84 -15.53
C SER A 189 9.33 25.73 -16.25
N GLY A 190 9.02 24.46 -15.96
CA GLY A 190 9.74 23.27 -16.41
C GLY A 190 10.97 22.91 -15.57
N ALA A 191 11.28 23.65 -14.50
CA ALA A 191 12.34 23.26 -13.58
C ALA A 191 11.93 22.00 -12.77
N VAL A 192 12.89 21.09 -12.55
CA VAL A 192 12.69 19.88 -11.76
C VAL A 192 13.35 20.03 -10.39
N PHE A 193 12.58 19.77 -9.34
CA PHE A 193 13.07 19.69 -7.97
C PHE A 193 12.81 18.30 -7.41
N CYS A 194 13.81 17.70 -6.76
CA CYS A 194 13.70 16.42 -6.09
C CYS A 194 14.09 16.53 -4.61
N TRP A 195 13.56 15.64 -3.77
CA TRP A 195 13.88 15.55 -2.35
C TRP A 195 13.76 14.10 -1.84
N GLY A 196 14.32 13.82 -0.67
CA GLY A 196 14.39 12.49 -0.07
C GLY A 196 15.80 11.91 -0.09
N ARG A 197 15.89 10.57 -0.17
CA ARG A 197 17.15 9.82 -0.24
C ARG A 197 17.93 10.22 -1.49
N GLY A 198 19.21 10.54 -1.32
CA GLY A 198 20.11 10.92 -2.42
C GLY A 198 21.26 9.94 -2.70
N ALA A 199 21.39 8.86 -1.93
CA ALA A 199 22.59 8.02 -1.91
C ALA A 199 23.03 7.43 -3.26
N GLU A 200 22.11 7.24 -4.22
CA GLU A 200 22.42 6.74 -5.57
C GLU A 200 22.50 7.86 -6.61
N GLY A 201 22.35 9.12 -6.19
CA GLY A 201 22.28 10.29 -7.07
C GLY A 201 20.88 10.59 -7.61
N GLN A 202 19.82 9.95 -7.11
CA GLN A 202 18.44 10.02 -7.64
C GLN A 202 17.76 11.40 -7.55
N LEU A 203 18.40 12.35 -6.85
CA LEU A 203 17.97 13.75 -6.80
C LEU A 203 18.47 14.58 -7.98
N GLY A 204 19.49 14.09 -8.70
CA GLY A 204 19.96 14.71 -9.95
C GLY A 204 20.73 16.02 -9.75
N ASN A 205 21.06 16.40 -8.52
CA ASN A 205 21.69 17.67 -8.18
C ASN A 205 23.23 17.62 -8.13
N GLY A 206 23.84 16.56 -8.68
CA GLY A 206 25.28 16.34 -8.66
C GLY A 206 25.84 15.82 -7.32
N ALA A 207 24.99 15.59 -6.32
CA ALA A 207 25.38 15.09 -5.01
C ALA A 207 24.70 13.75 -4.67
N THR A 208 25.20 13.09 -3.62
CA THR A 208 24.62 11.83 -3.10
C THR A 208 24.02 11.98 -1.70
N ALA A 209 23.98 13.20 -1.17
CA ALA A 209 23.42 13.48 0.14
C ALA A 209 21.88 13.43 0.14
N THR A 210 21.30 12.82 1.16
CA THR A 210 19.85 12.87 1.43
C THR A 210 19.40 14.31 1.74
N GLN A 211 18.39 14.79 1.03
CA GLN A 211 17.86 16.15 1.13
C GLN A 211 16.42 16.12 1.67
N PRO A 212 16.16 16.59 2.90
CA PRO A 212 14.79 16.61 3.44
C PRO A 212 13.92 17.74 2.88
N GLY A 213 14.50 18.60 2.02
CA GLY A 213 13.79 19.63 1.28
C GLY A 213 14.12 19.58 -0.22
N PRO A 214 13.33 20.26 -1.07
CA PRO A 214 13.52 20.26 -2.51
C PRO A 214 14.87 20.85 -2.95
N VAL A 215 15.59 20.12 -3.79
CA VAL A 215 16.80 20.57 -4.50
C VAL A 215 16.61 20.45 -6.00
N GLN A 216 17.17 21.38 -6.76
CA GLN A 216 17.02 21.39 -8.21
C GLN A 216 17.93 20.35 -8.89
N ALA A 217 17.41 19.66 -9.90
CA ALA A 217 18.24 18.82 -10.77
C ALA A 217 19.21 19.67 -11.61
N MET A 218 20.43 19.20 -11.80
CA MET A 218 21.56 19.96 -12.34
C MET A 218 21.73 19.75 -13.85
N ASP A 219 20.87 20.37 -14.67
CA ASP A 219 21.08 20.40 -16.13
C ASP A 219 20.52 21.64 -16.88
N ALA A 220 19.96 22.64 -16.20
CA ALA A 220 19.37 23.84 -16.81
C ALA A 220 18.36 23.58 -17.95
N LEU A 221 17.80 22.36 -18.03
CA LEU A 221 16.81 21.99 -19.03
C LEU A 221 15.40 22.27 -18.51
N SER A 222 14.48 22.51 -19.45
CA SER A 222 13.04 22.59 -19.17
C SER A 222 12.42 21.21 -19.41
N TYR A 223 11.73 20.70 -18.40
CA TYR A 223 11.05 19.41 -18.40
C TYR A 223 9.55 19.60 -18.50
N ARG A 224 8.89 18.70 -19.24
CA ARG A 224 7.43 18.59 -19.25
C ARG A 224 6.91 17.49 -18.31
N SER A 225 7.73 16.47 -18.06
CA SER A 225 7.35 15.36 -17.18
C SER A 225 8.56 14.72 -16.51
N VAL A 226 8.31 14.10 -15.36
CA VAL A 226 9.28 13.32 -14.60
C VAL A 226 8.62 12.05 -14.08
N SER A 227 9.38 10.96 -14.03
CA SER A 227 9.00 9.68 -13.47
C SER A 227 10.08 9.19 -12.51
N ALA A 228 9.72 9.10 -11.22
CA ALA A 228 10.60 8.61 -10.17
C ALA A 228 10.37 7.11 -9.92
N GLY A 229 11.43 6.33 -10.08
CA GLY A 229 11.45 4.87 -9.90
C GLY A 229 11.91 4.46 -8.50
N GLY A 230 12.47 3.25 -8.39
CA GLY A 230 12.98 2.74 -7.12
C GLY A 230 14.10 3.60 -6.53
N GLN A 231 15.18 3.78 -7.30
CA GLN A 231 16.35 4.56 -6.91
C GLN A 231 16.92 5.37 -8.08
N HIS A 232 16.13 5.58 -9.12
CA HIS A 232 16.47 6.40 -10.28
C HIS A 232 15.28 7.25 -10.67
N THR A 233 15.55 8.28 -11.46
CA THR A 233 14.55 9.22 -11.95
C THR A 233 14.83 9.44 -13.43
N CYS A 234 13.77 9.51 -14.22
CA CYS A 234 13.86 9.92 -15.62
C CYS A 234 12.88 11.04 -15.91
N GLY A 235 13.24 11.99 -16.77
CA GLY A 235 12.37 13.08 -17.18
C GLY A 235 12.48 13.36 -18.67
N ILE A 236 11.37 13.80 -19.25
CA ILE A 236 11.30 14.20 -20.65
C ILE A 236 11.35 15.72 -20.72
N THR A 237 12.31 16.24 -21.46
CA THR A 237 12.46 17.67 -21.71
C THR A 237 11.31 18.19 -22.58
N SER A 238 11.11 19.49 -22.61
CA SER A 238 10.16 20.14 -23.53
C SER A 238 10.49 19.87 -25.02
N SER A 239 11.74 19.52 -25.35
CA SER A 239 12.18 19.12 -26.70
C SER A 239 11.94 17.63 -27.05
N GLY A 240 11.45 16.83 -26.11
CA GLY A 240 11.22 15.39 -26.27
C GLY A 240 12.44 14.50 -26.01
N ASP A 241 13.52 15.07 -25.49
CA ASP A 241 14.71 14.31 -25.11
C ASP A 241 14.50 13.69 -23.73
N LEU A 242 14.93 12.44 -23.58
CA LEU A 242 14.91 11.74 -22.30
C LEU A 242 16.22 11.97 -21.55
N ARG A 243 16.10 12.22 -20.25
CA ARG A 243 17.21 12.29 -19.30
C ARG A 243 16.92 11.37 -18.12
N CYS A 244 17.90 10.61 -17.66
CA CYS A 244 17.80 9.73 -16.50
C CYS A 244 18.97 9.95 -15.55
N TRP A 245 18.76 9.79 -14.25
CA TRP A 245 19.79 9.89 -13.21
C TRP A 245 19.45 9.02 -12.00
N GLY A 246 20.41 8.85 -11.10
CA GLY A 246 20.34 7.98 -9.94
C GLY A 246 21.02 6.63 -10.18
N SER A 247 20.42 5.57 -9.63
CA SER A 247 20.97 4.22 -9.71
C SER A 247 21.05 3.72 -11.15
N GLY A 248 22.21 3.19 -11.53
CA GLY A 248 22.47 2.58 -12.83
C GLY A 248 22.87 1.11 -12.75
N GLY A 249 22.91 0.49 -11.57
CA GLY A 249 23.47 -0.86 -11.37
C GLY A 249 22.88 -2.00 -12.21
N PHE A 250 21.67 -1.83 -12.76
CA PHE A 250 21.02 -2.77 -13.69
C PHE A 250 20.88 -2.21 -15.11
N GLY A 251 21.52 -1.08 -15.41
CA GLY A 251 21.42 -0.40 -16.70
C GLY A 251 20.15 0.44 -16.87
N GLN A 252 19.38 0.70 -15.80
CA GLN A 252 18.09 1.38 -15.86
C GLN A 252 18.15 2.87 -16.29
N LEU A 253 19.36 3.44 -16.37
CA LEU A 253 19.60 4.75 -16.98
C LEU A 253 19.68 4.71 -18.51
N GLY A 254 19.87 3.52 -19.11
CA GLY A 254 19.83 3.33 -20.56
C GLY A 254 21.06 3.87 -21.31
N ASN A 255 22.12 4.28 -20.61
CA ASN A 255 23.31 4.94 -21.16
C ASN A 255 24.44 3.96 -21.55
N GLY A 256 24.14 2.67 -21.68
CA GLY A 256 25.08 1.64 -22.13
C GLY A 256 26.04 1.11 -21.06
N ASN A 257 25.94 1.57 -19.81
CA ASN A 257 26.74 1.08 -18.68
C ASN A 257 25.86 0.79 -17.45
N THR A 258 26.49 0.37 -16.35
CA THR A 258 25.83 0.01 -15.09
C THR A 258 26.25 0.90 -13.92
N ILE A 259 26.58 2.16 -14.19
CA ILE A 259 27.14 3.10 -13.20
C ILE A 259 26.04 4.05 -12.72
N ASN A 260 26.01 4.33 -11.41
CA ASN A 260 25.14 5.36 -10.83
C ASN A 260 25.59 6.75 -11.28
N VAL A 261 24.66 7.64 -11.62
CA VAL A 261 24.97 9.00 -12.07
C VAL A 261 24.14 10.03 -11.31
N ALA A 262 24.79 10.96 -10.63
CA ALA A 262 24.11 11.98 -9.81
C ALA A 262 23.64 13.22 -10.61
N THR A 263 23.85 13.24 -11.92
CA THR A 263 23.36 14.28 -12.84
C THR A 263 22.56 13.64 -13.99
N PRO A 264 21.63 14.38 -14.61
CA PRO A 264 20.84 13.89 -15.73
C PRO A 264 21.70 13.48 -16.93
N VAL A 265 21.55 12.23 -17.40
CA VAL A 265 22.24 11.69 -18.59
C VAL A 265 21.26 11.20 -19.64
N GLN A 266 21.67 11.24 -20.91
CA GLN A 266 20.86 10.75 -22.03
C GLN A 266 20.99 9.23 -22.19
N PRO A 267 19.87 8.50 -22.36
CA PRO A 267 19.93 7.12 -22.83
C PRO A 267 20.50 7.01 -24.24
N GLN A 268 21.21 5.92 -24.53
CA GLN A 268 21.81 5.68 -25.85
C GLN A 268 20.73 5.44 -26.92
N GLY A 269 21.06 5.73 -28.19
CA GLY A 269 20.22 5.45 -29.35
C GLY A 269 19.47 6.65 -29.92
N GLY A 270 19.50 7.81 -29.25
CA GLY A 270 18.96 9.07 -29.80
C GLY A 270 17.46 9.07 -30.02
N LEU A 271 16.73 8.13 -29.40
CA LEU A 271 15.28 8.05 -29.48
C LEU A 271 14.63 9.23 -28.75
N LYS A 272 13.54 9.73 -29.32
CA LYS A 272 12.65 10.69 -28.67
C LYS A 272 11.44 9.98 -28.11
N PHE A 273 11.04 10.38 -26.92
CA PHE A 273 9.95 9.75 -26.18
C PHE A 273 8.89 10.77 -25.82
N GLU A 274 7.63 10.33 -25.85
CA GLU A 274 6.48 11.11 -25.39
C GLU A 274 6.10 10.78 -23.93
N ARG A 275 6.39 9.56 -23.51
CA ARG A 275 6.08 9.07 -22.17
C ARG A 275 7.22 8.22 -21.63
N VAL A 276 7.50 8.35 -20.34
CA VAL A 276 8.44 7.50 -19.61
C VAL A 276 7.82 7.05 -18.30
N SER A 277 8.10 5.82 -17.92
CA SER A 277 7.75 5.25 -16.63
C SER A 277 8.96 4.53 -16.04
N ALA A 278 9.42 5.00 -14.88
CA ALA A 278 10.49 4.39 -14.11
C ALA A 278 9.90 3.39 -13.09
N GLY A 279 10.26 2.12 -13.24
CA GLY A 279 9.94 1.04 -12.30
C GLY A 279 10.94 0.97 -11.14
N ALA A 280 10.99 -0.16 -10.43
CA ALA A 280 11.95 -0.30 -9.33
C ALA A 280 13.41 -0.34 -9.81
N ARG A 281 13.70 -1.09 -10.88
CA ARG A 281 15.05 -1.30 -11.44
C ARG A 281 15.08 -1.37 -12.97
N HIS A 282 14.00 -0.92 -13.61
CA HIS A 282 13.88 -0.83 -15.06
C HIS A 282 13.12 0.44 -15.44
N THR A 283 13.20 0.80 -16.71
CA THR A 283 12.54 1.97 -17.29
C THR A 283 11.86 1.53 -18.58
N CYS A 284 10.64 2.00 -18.79
CA CYS A 284 9.91 1.82 -20.04
C CYS A 284 9.48 3.19 -20.59
N ALA A 285 9.47 3.35 -21.90
CA ALA A 285 9.11 4.59 -22.55
C ALA A 285 8.38 4.34 -23.88
N LEU A 286 7.56 5.30 -24.30
CA LEU A 286 6.85 5.29 -25.58
C LEU A 286 7.37 6.40 -26.49
N THR A 287 7.63 6.05 -27.74
CA THR A 287 7.85 7.02 -28.81
C THR A 287 6.53 7.67 -29.24
N ALA A 288 6.60 8.75 -30.03
CA ALA A 288 5.42 9.45 -30.53
C ALA A 288 4.52 8.58 -31.44
N ASP A 289 5.10 7.58 -32.12
CA ASP A 289 4.37 6.60 -32.93
C ASP A 289 3.95 5.35 -32.14
N GLY A 290 3.97 5.41 -30.81
CA GLY A 290 3.43 4.37 -29.94
C GLY A 290 4.29 3.10 -29.79
N ARG A 291 5.55 3.10 -30.24
CA ARG A 291 6.47 1.97 -29.97
C ARG A 291 6.96 2.02 -28.53
N ALA A 292 6.88 0.87 -27.86
CA ALA A 292 7.41 0.71 -26.52
C ALA A 292 8.86 0.24 -26.54
N TYR A 293 9.67 0.87 -25.69
CA TYR A 293 11.04 0.48 -25.39
C TYR A 293 11.19 0.32 -23.89
N CYS A 294 11.86 -0.74 -23.45
CA CYS A 294 12.19 -0.95 -22.04
C CYS A 294 13.67 -1.32 -21.89
N TRP A 295 14.26 -0.95 -20.77
CA TRP A 295 15.64 -1.28 -20.40
C TRP A 295 15.83 -1.34 -18.89
N GLY A 296 16.95 -1.89 -18.45
CA GLY A 296 17.26 -2.16 -17.05
C GLY A 296 17.17 -3.64 -16.70
N ASP A 297 16.83 -3.94 -15.44
CA ASP A 297 16.63 -5.30 -14.93
C ASP A 297 15.55 -6.05 -15.72
N ASN A 298 15.81 -7.30 -16.09
CA ASN A 298 14.88 -8.14 -16.86
C ASN A 298 14.72 -9.56 -16.30
N ARG A 299 15.14 -9.82 -15.04
CA ARG A 299 15.14 -11.17 -14.47
C ARG A 299 13.78 -11.88 -14.47
N PHE A 300 12.68 -11.13 -14.57
CA PHE A 300 11.31 -11.64 -14.62
C PHE A 300 10.63 -11.41 -15.97
N GLY A 301 11.35 -10.90 -16.98
CA GLY A 301 10.78 -10.55 -18.28
C GLY A 301 10.13 -9.16 -18.33
N GLN A 302 10.37 -8.30 -17.34
CA GLN A 302 9.71 -6.98 -17.22
C GLN A 302 10.04 -5.98 -18.36
N LEU A 303 11.00 -6.31 -19.24
CA LEU A 303 11.26 -5.53 -20.45
C LEU A 303 10.38 -5.94 -21.63
N GLY A 304 9.80 -7.15 -21.61
CA GLY A 304 8.87 -7.59 -22.65
C GLY A 304 9.54 -7.88 -24.01
N ASP A 305 10.87 -8.01 -24.03
CA ASP A 305 11.68 -8.21 -25.24
C ASP A 305 11.79 -9.68 -25.68
N GLY A 306 10.97 -10.56 -25.10
CA GLY A 306 11.01 -12.01 -25.35
C GLY A 306 12.11 -12.74 -24.58
N SER A 307 12.90 -12.03 -23.74
CA SER A 307 14.00 -12.59 -22.97
C SER A 307 13.87 -12.30 -21.47
N ALA A 308 14.76 -12.89 -20.67
CA ALA A 308 14.99 -12.53 -19.27
C ALA A 308 16.37 -11.87 -19.07
N VAL A 309 16.91 -11.24 -20.12
CA VAL A 309 18.26 -10.66 -20.14
C VAL A 309 18.19 -9.15 -19.88
N THR A 310 18.93 -8.68 -18.88
CA THR A 310 19.07 -7.26 -18.55
C THR A 310 19.61 -6.46 -19.75
N ARG A 311 19.07 -5.27 -19.99
CA ARG A 311 19.48 -4.39 -21.10
C ARG A 311 19.97 -3.05 -20.57
N THR A 312 21.17 -2.63 -20.95
CA THR A 312 21.74 -1.32 -20.55
C THR A 312 21.38 -0.18 -21.50
N THR A 313 20.61 -0.47 -22.56
CA THR A 313 20.16 0.49 -23.56
C THR A 313 18.68 0.24 -23.91
N PRO A 314 17.94 1.28 -24.34
CA PRO A 314 16.55 1.14 -24.76
C PRO A 314 16.37 0.02 -25.79
N THR A 315 15.61 -1.02 -25.42
CA THR A 315 15.36 -2.19 -26.25
C THR A 315 13.87 -2.27 -26.59
N PRO A 316 13.49 -2.50 -27.86
CA PRO A 316 12.08 -2.62 -28.25
C PRO A 316 11.37 -3.75 -27.49
N VAL A 317 10.14 -3.50 -27.06
CA VAL A 317 9.24 -4.58 -26.60
C VAL A 317 8.89 -5.47 -27.79
N ALA A 318 8.92 -6.80 -27.62
CA ALA A 318 8.76 -7.79 -28.68
C ALA A 318 7.27 -7.94 -29.10
N THR A 319 6.71 -6.90 -29.71
CA THR A 319 5.34 -6.88 -30.23
C THR A 319 5.19 -5.91 -31.40
N ALA A 320 4.20 -6.16 -32.26
CA ALA A 320 3.79 -5.24 -33.32
C ALA A 320 2.77 -4.19 -32.84
N LEU A 321 2.24 -4.33 -31.62
CA LEU A 321 1.26 -3.42 -31.03
C LEU A 321 1.83 -2.00 -30.87
N ARG A 322 0.95 -1.02 -31.02
CA ARG A 322 1.20 0.38 -30.67
C ARG A 322 0.43 0.74 -29.41
N PHE A 323 1.06 1.54 -28.55
CA PHE A 323 0.54 1.87 -27.23
C PHE A 323 0.39 3.38 -27.06
N THR A 324 -0.63 3.77 -26.30
CA THR A 324 -0.91 5.16 -25.90
C THR A 324 -0.48 5.44 -24.46
N TRP A 325 -0.30 4.38 -23.66
CA TRP A 325 0.09 4.46 -22.26
C TRP A 325 1.05 3.34 -21.90
N ILE A 326 2.00 3.61 -20.99
CA ILE A 326 2.91 2.62 -20.43
C ILE A 326 3.17 2.92 -18.96
N SER A 327 3.29 1.88 -18.16
CA SER A 327 3.61 1.95 -16.74
C SER A 327 4.54 0.81 -16.33
N ALA A 328 5.59 1.15 -15.60
CA ALA A 328 6.57 0.22 -15.04
C ALA A 328 6.36 0.11 -13.53
N GLY A 329 6.11 -1.10 -13.05
CA GLY A 329 5.96 -1.45 -11.64
C GLY A 329 7.28 -1.88 -11.01
N ALA A 330 7.22 -2.67 -9.93
CA ALA A 330 8.46 -3.16 -9.31
C ALA A 330 9.16 -4.23 -10.14
N ARG A 331 8.42 -5.17 -10.73
CA ARG A 331 8.96 -6.32 -11.48
C ARG A 331 8.13 -6.70 -12.70
N HIS A 332 7.20 -5.83 -13.10
CA HIS A 332 6.34 -6.00 -14.26
C HIS A 332 6.09 -4.65 -14.92
N SER A 333 5.55 -4.69 -16.12
CA SER A 333 5.19 -3.53 -16.91
C SER A 333 3.83 -3.77 -17.54
N CYS A 334 3.07 -2.70 -17.72
CA CYS A 334 1.78 -2.72 -18.38
C CYS A 334 1.64 -1.55 -19.34
N ALA A 335 0.85 -1.73 -20.40
CA ALA A 335 0.59 -0.72 -21.41
C ALA A 335 -0.85 -0.80 -21.91
N ILE A 336 -1.35 0.31 -22.46
CA ILE A 336 -2.66 0.38 -23.11
C ILE A 336 -2.42 0.50 -24.61
N ALA A 337 -2.91 -0.48 -25.38
CA ALA A 337 -2.84 -0.45 -26.83
C ALA A 337 -3.71 0.68 -27.40
N GLU A 338 -3.46 1.12 -28.64
CA GLU A 338 -4.32 2.11 -29.33
C GLU A 338 -5.79 1.67 -29.42
N SER A 339 -6.06 0.35 -29.38
CA SER A 339 -7.40 -0.23 -29.30
C SER A 339 -8.10 -0.05 -27.95
N GLY A 340 -7.40 0.47 -26.93
CA GLY A 340 -7.84 0.51 -25.53
C GLY A 340 -7.62 -0.80 -24.76
N SER A 341 -7.07 -1.84 -25.40
CA SER A 341 -6.82 -3.14 -24.76
C SER A 341 -5.60 -3.03 -23.80
N PRO A 342 -5.72 -3.45 -22.54
CA PRO A 342 -4.60 -3.49 -21.60
C PRO A 342 -3.72 -4.73 -21.79
N TRP A 343 -2.40 -4.53 -21.80
CA TRP A 343 -1.40 -5.59 -21.91
C TRP A 343 -0.40 -5.48 -20.77
N CYS A 344 0.03 -6.59 -20.18
CA CYS A 344 1.06 -6.62 -19.15
C CYS A 344 2.12 -7.69 -19.44
N TRP A 345 3.32 -7.53 -18.89
CA TRP A 345 4.41 -8.51 -18.96
C TRP A 345 5.35 -8.39 -17.76
N GLY A 346 6.18 -9.40 -17.52
CA GLY A 346 7.09 -9.50 -16.38
C GLY A 346 6.61 -10.49 -15.32
N ASP A 347 6.92 -10.19 -14.07
CA ASP A 347 6.55 -11.01 -12.90
C ASP A 347 5.03 -11.13 -12.76
N ASN A 348 4.54 -12.34 -12.46
CA ASN A 348 3.10 -12.61 -12.28
C ASN A 348 2.79 -13.49 -11.07
N ARG A 349 3.73 -13.66 -10.13
CA ARG A 349 3.57 -14.57 -8.99
C ARG A 349 2.36 -14.25 -8.10
N GLU A 350 1.88 -13.01 -8.13
CA GLU A 350 0.70 -12.54 -7.39
C GLU A 350 -0.51 -12.26 -8.31
N GLY A 351 -0.41 -12.59 -9.60
CA GLY A 351 -1.47 -12.32 -10.59
C GLY A 351 -1.47 -10.89 -11.12
N GLN A 352 -0.38 -10.13 -10.95
CA GLN A 352 -0.28 -8.72 -11.35
C GLN A 352 -0.32 -8.46 -12.87
N LEU A 353 -0.26 -9.50 -13.70
CA LEU A 353 -0.53 -9.41 -15.14
C LEU A 353 -2.02 -9.52 -15.48
N GLY A 354 -2.88 -9.94 -14.55
CA GLY A 354 -4.34 -9.86 -14.71
C GLY A 354 -4.94 -10.79 -15.79
N ASN A 355 -4.18 -11.79 -16.24
CA ASN A 355 -4.58 -12.72 -17.30
C ASN A 355 -5.20 -14.03 -16.78
N GLY A 356 -5.54 -14.09 -15.48
CA GLY A 356 -6.07 -15.29 -14.83
C GLY A 356 -5.04 -16.37 -14.49
N SER A 357 -3.77 -16.17 -14.84
CA SER A 357 -2.66 -17.06 -14.48
C SER A 357 -1.75 -16.43 -13.40
N LEU A 358 -0.84 -17.24 -12.85
CA LEU A 358 0.26 -16.79 -11.97
C LEU A 358 1.64 -16.95 -12.62
N SER A 359 1.69 -17.22 -13.92
CA SER A 359 2.92 -17.44 -14.67
C SER A 359 3.45 -16.13 -15.22
N SER A 360 4.73 -15.83 -14.94
CA SER A 360 5.42 -14.67 -15.49
C SER A 360 5.55 -14.77 -17.01
N SER A 361 5.64 -13.63 -17.69
CA SER A 361 5.73 -13.57 -19.15
C SER A 361 6.85 -12.64 -19.61
N THR A 362 7.70 -13.10 -20.52
CA THR A 362 8.75 -12.28 -21.15
C THR A 362 8.25 -11.49 -22.36
N SER A 363 6.97 -11.60 -22.70
CA SER A 363 6.31 -10.85 -23.78
C SER A 363 4.94 -10.33 -23.32
N PRO A 364 4.42 -9.25 -23.93
CA PRO A 364 3.09 -8.74 -23.61
C PRO A 364 2.01 -9.82 -23.68
N THR A 365 1.25 -9.98 -22.58
CA THR A 365 0.03 -10.78 -22.50
C THR A 365 -1.16 -9.86 -22.28
N ASP A 366 -2.31 -10.22 -22.84
CA ASP A 366 -3.57 -9.51 -22.65
C ASP A 366 -4.02 -9.61 -21.18
N VAL A 367 -4.52 -8.51 -20.62
CA VAL A 367 -5.07 -8.41 -19.27
C VAL A 367 -6.57 -8.69 -19.37
N ARG A 368 -6.96 -9.91 -18.97
CA ARG A 368 -8.33 -10.47 -19.01
C ARG A 368 -8.79 -10.95 -20.39
N SER A 369 -9.15 -12.23 -20.45
CA SER A 369 -9.68 -12.97 -21.61
C SER A 369 -11.14 -12.65 -22.00
N ALA A 370 -11.74 -11.56 -21.49
CA ALA A 370 -13.13 -11.21 -21.77
C ALA A 370 -13.21 -10.16 -22.91
N PRO A 371 -13.94 -10.44 -24.02
CA PRO A 371 -14.08 -9.49 -25.11
C PRO A 371 -14.60 -8.12 -24.65
N GLY A 372 -13.91 -7.05 -25.05
CA GLY A 372 -14.36 -5.67 -24.82
C GLY A 372 -13.91 -5.02 -23.51
N PHE A 373 -13.02 -5.64 -22.72
CA PHE A 373 -12.41 -4.95 -21.57
C PHE A 373 -11.41 -3.89 -22.05
N GLN A 374 -11.79 -2.62 -21.93
CA GLN A 374 -10.97 -1.48 -22.34
C GLN A 374 -10.64 -0.57 -21.18
N LEU A 375 -9.39 -0.11 -21.15
CA LEU A 375 -8.88 0.87 -20.21
C LEU A 375 -8.29 2.05 -20.99
N SER A 376 -8.31 3.24 -20.38
CA SER A 376 -7.70 4.45 -20.92
C SER A 376 -6.33 4.72 -20.29
N ARG A 377 -6.09 4.23 -19.06
CA ARG A 377 -4.82 4.32 -18.34
C ARG A 377 -4.58 3.09 -17.48
N VAL A 378 -3.30 2.78 -17.25
CA VAL A 378 -2.86 1.70 -16.36
C VAL A 378 -1.67 2.17 -15.51
N TRP A 379 -1.60 1.68 -14.28
CA TRP A 379 -0.55 1.96 -13.31
C TRP A 379 -0.11 0.65 -12.66
N ALA A 380 1.16 0.32 -12.85
CA ALA A 380 1.80 -0.84 -12.26
C ALA A 380 2.43 -0.45 -10.92
N GLY A 381 2.04 -1.16 -9.86
CA GLY A 381 2.53 -0.99 -8.49
C GLY A 381 3.65 -1.95 -8.12
N GLY A 382 3.71 -2.30 -6.83
CA GLY A 382 4.66 -3.28 -6.30
C GLY A 382 4.41 -4.68 -6.84
N SER A 383 3.28 -5.26 -6.43
CA SER A 383 2.80 -6.56 -6.92
C SER A 383 1.32 -6.52 -7.30
N HIS A 384 0.77 -5.33 -7.55
CA HIS A 384 -0.58 -5.12 -8.04
C HIS A 384 -0.58 -4.10 -9.15
N THR A 385 -1.66 -4.08 -9.92
CA THR A 385 -1.86 -3.17 -11.04
C THR A 385 -3.27 -2.64 -10.95
N CYS A 386 -3.44 -1.35 -11.27
CA CYS A 386 -4.75 -0.75 -11.40
C CYS A 386 -4.87 -0.05 -12.75
N GLY A 387 -6.08 0.10 -13.24
CA GLY A 387 -6.36 0.88 -14.44
C GLY A 387 -7.78 1.43 -14.43
N THR A 388 -7.98 2.50 -15.19
CA THR A 388 -9.28 3.18 -15.30
C THR A 388 -9.75 3.14 -16.74
N ASN A 389 -11.06 3.10 -16.95
CA ASN A 389 -11.66 3.18 -18.27
C ASN A 389 -12.11 4.62 -18.60
N GLY A 390 -12.68 4.83 -19.80
CA GLY A 390 -13.19 6.15 -20.21
C GLY A 390 -14.32 6.70 -19.32
N ALA A 391 -15.01 5.82 -18.58
CA ALA A 391 -16.04 6.19 -17.61
C ALA A 391 -15.49 6.47 -16.20
N ALA A 392 -14.16 6.50 -16.02
CA ALA A 392 -13.47 6.67 -14.74
C ALA A 392 -13.75 5.54 -13.73
N VAL A 393 -14.19 4.37 -14.20
CA VAL A 393 -14.33 3.16 -13.37
C VAL A 393 -12.96 2.51 -13.25
N VAL A 394 -12.54 2.26 -12.02
CA VAL A 394 -11.23 1.66 -11.71
C VAL A 394 -11.36 0.16 -11.49
N TYR A 395 -10.38 -0.57 -12.02
CA TYR A 395 -10.16 -1.97 -11.76
C TYR A 395 -8.74 -2.16 -11.23
N CYS A 396 -8.57 -3.03 -10.24
CA CYS A 396 -7.26 -3.44 -9.74
C CYS A 396 -7.13 -4.97 -9.79
N TRP A 397 -5.91 -5.49 -9.89
CA TRP A 397 -5.58 -6.91 -9.86
C TRP A 397 -4.16 -7.13 -9.33
N GLY A 398 -3.79 -8.38 -9.07
CA GLY A 398 -2.55 -8.76 -8.40
C GLY A 398 -2.73 -8.94 -6.90
N ALA A 399 -1.68 -8.66 -6.13
CA ALA A 399 -1.66 -8.79 -4.68
C ALA A 399 -2.72 -7.89 -4.01
N GLY A 400 -3.40 -8.42 -2.98
CA GLY A 400 -4.43 -7.69 -2.24
C GLY A 400 -4.45 -7.96 -0.74
N GLN A 401 -3.38 -8.50 -0.15
CA GLN A 401 -3.34 -8.86 1.28
C GLN A 401 -3.58 -7.69 2.25
N PHE A 402 -3.22 -6.47 1.84
CA PHE A 402 -3.43 -5.24 2.61
C PHE A 402 -4.69 -4.47 2.18
N GLY A 403 -5.47 -5.06 1.26
CA GLY A 403 -6.66 -4.43 0.71
C GLY A 403 -6.37 -3.43 -0.42
N GLN A 404 -5.17 -3.43 -1.00
CA GLN A 404 -4.74 -2.50 -2.06
C GLN A 404 -5.50 -2.65 -3.39
N LEU A 405 -6.35 -3.68 -3.51
CA LEU A 405 -7.29 -3.85 -4.61
C LEU A 405 -8.58 -3.05 -4.43
N GLY A 406 -8.88 -2.52 -3.24
CA GLY A 406 -9.94 -1.53 -3.02
C GLY A 406 -11.37 -2.03 -3.18
N ASN A 407 -11.59 -3.34 -3.30
CA ASN A 407 -12.90 -3.97 -3.50
C ASN A 407 -13.53 -4.52 -2.20
N GLY A 408 -12.95 -4.21 -1.04
CA GLY A 408 -13.37 -4.72 0.27
C GLY A 408 -12.82 -6.10 0.64
N ALA A 409 -12.26 -6.85 -0.32
CA ALA A 409 -11.64 -8.14 -0.06
C ALA A 409 -10.15 -7.98 0.31
N ARG A 410 -9.62 -9.00 0.99
CA ARG A 410 -8.18 -9.20 1.19
C ARG A 410 -7.77 -10.51 0.50
N GLY A 411 -6.63 -10.50 -0.16
CA GLY A 411 -6.14 -11.61 -0.98
C GLY A 411 -5.88 -11.18 -2.43
N LEU A 412 -5.12 -11.99 -3.17
CA LEU A 412 -4.79 -11.69 -4.56
C LEU A 412 -5.98 -11.86 -5.49
N ALA A 413 -5.96 -11.16 -6.61
CA ALA A 413 -6.90 -11.35 -7.72
C ALA A 413 -6.12 -11.43 -9.04
N GLY A 414 -6.04 -12.63 -9.64
CA GLY A 414 -5.40 -12.81 -10.95
C GLY A 414 -6.18 -12.23 -12.13
N ASN A 415 -7.38 -11.69 -11.90
CA ASN A 415 -8.21 -11.00 -12.88
C ASN A 415 -8.60 -9.61 -12.35
N PRO A 416 -8.84 -8.61 -13.23
CA PRO A 416 -9.32 -7.29 -12.82
C PRO A 416 -10.60 -7.35 -11.99
N VAL A 417 -10.55 -6.79 -10.78
CA VAL A 417 -11.70 -6.56 -9.89
C VAL A 417 -11.99 -5.07 -9.79
N GLN A 418 -13.28 -4.70 -9.80
CA GLN A 418 -13.68 -3.30 -9.73
C GLN A 418 -13.43 -2.72 -8.33
N VAL A 419 -12.92 -1.49 -8.27
CA VAL A 419 -12.70 -0.72 -7.04
C VAL A 419 -13.97 0.03 -6.68
N GLY A 420 -14.73 -0.48 -5.70
CA GLY A 420 -15.91 0.19 -5.14
C GLY A 420 -16.84 0.84 -6.18
N SER A 421 -17.48 1.95 -5.79
CA SER A 421 -18.35 2.74 -6.66
C SER A 421 -17.84 4.17 -6.92
N VAL A 422 -16.70 4.56 -6.35
CA VAL A 422 -16.11 5.88 -6.55
C VAL A 422 -15.43 5.93 -7.92
N LEU A 423 -15.67 7.00 -8.67
CA LEU A 423 -15.08 7.23 -9.99
C LEU A 423 -13.80 8.06 -9.86
N PHE A 424 -12.72 7.64 -10.52
CA PHE A 424 -11.40 8.25 -10.42
C PHE A 424 -10.85 8.67 -11.79
N ASP A 425 -10.41 9.92 -11.88
CA ASP A 425 -9.78 10.45 -13.09
C ASP A 425 -8.28 10.12 -13.17
N ASP A 426 -7.64 9.89 -12.02
CA ASP A 426 -6.22 9.61 -11.94
C ASP A 426 -5.87 8.81 -10.68
N LEU A 427 -4.82 8.00 -10.76
CA LEU A 427 -4.36 7.12 -9.68
C LEU A 427 -2.85 7.25 -9.46
N ILE A 428 -2.43 6.98 -8.23
CA ILE A 428 -1.05 6.71 -7.84
C ILE A 428 -1.05 5.31 -7.23
N VAL A 429 -0.35 4.38 -7.86
CA VAL A 429 -0.24 3.00 -7.39
C VAL A 429 1.14 2.83 -6.74
N GLY A 430 1.13 2.67 -5.42
CA GLY A 430 2.31 2.40 -4.62
C GLY A 430 2.67 0.92 -4.59
N ASN A 431 3.46 0.52 -3.59
CA ASN A 431 3.88 -0.87 -3.44
C ASN A 431 2.75 -1.79 -2.98
N ALA A 432 2.05 -1.35 -1.93
CA ALA A 432 0.95 -2.06 -1.30
C ALA A 432 -0.21 -1.11 -0.93
N HIS A 433 -0.27 0.07 -1.55
CA HIS A 433 -1.34 1.03 -1.39
C HIS A 433 -1.65 1.68 -2.74
N THR A 434 -2.83 2.27 -2.85
CA THR A 434 -3.27 3.00 -4.02
C THR A 434 -3.98 4.26 -3.55
N CYS A 435 -3.68 5.39 -4.19
CA CYS A 435 -4.39 6.64 -4.01
C CYS A 435 -5.01 7.07 -5.33
N GLY A 436 -6.09 7.84 -5.28
CA GLY A 436 -6.79 8.33 -6.46
C GLY A 436 -7.51 9.63 -6.19
N VAL A 437 -7.68 10.43 -7.25
CA VAL A 437 -8.48 11.66 -7.21
C VAL A 437 -9.81 11.41 -7.88
N SER A 438 -10.90 11.62 -7.15
CA SER A 438 -12.25 11.40 -7.65
C SER A 438 -12.72 12.51 -8.60
N ARG A 439 -13.73 12.20 -9.42
CA ARG A 439 -14.48 13.21 -10.19
C ARG A 439 -15.16 14.18 -9.22
N GLY A 440 -14.50 15.31 -8.95
CA GLY A 440 -14.85 16.21 -7.85
C GLY A 440 -13.66 16.74 -7.04
N THR A 441 -12.42 16.37 -7.42
CA THR A 441 -11.14 16.85 -6.85
C THR A 441 -10.81 16.35 -5.45
N VAL A 442 -11.53 15.34 -4.95
CA VAL A 442 -11.32 14.77 -3.61
C VAL A 442 -10.36 13.58 -3.69
N ALA A 443 -9.36 13.54 -2.82
CA ALA A 443 -8.40 12.45 -2.75
C ALA A 443 -8.88 11.30 -1.85
N TYR A 444 -8.70 10.07 -2.33
CA TYR A 444 -8.91 8.84 -1.58
C TYR A 444 -7.66 7.97 -1.63
N CYS A 445 -7.41 7.20 -0.57
CA CYS A 445 -6.38 6.18 -0.55
C CYS A 445 -6.88 4.88 0.10
N TRP A 446 -6.31 3.75 -0.31
CA TRP A 446 -6.56 2.43 0.26
C TRP A 446 -5.34 1.51 0.17
N GLY A 447 -5.37 0.40 0.90
CA GLY A 447 -4.27 -0.55 1.05
C GLY A 447 -3.56 -0.44 2.39
N LEU A 448 -2.25 -0.74 2.39
CA LEU A 448 -1.37 -0.68 3.56
C LEU A 448 -1.25 0.76 4.09
N ASN A 449 -1.28 0.92 5.41
CA ASN A 449 -1.16 2.24 6.06
C ASN A 449 -0.17 2.31 7.23
N ALA A 450 0.77 1.36 7.33
CA ALA A 450 1.71 1.27 8.46
C ALA A 450 2.57 2.54 8.69
N PHE A 451 2.76 3.38 7.67
CA PHE A 451 3.49 4.66 7.74
C PHE A 451 2.59 5.88 7.64
N GLY A 452 1.26 5.69 7.62
CA GLY A 452 0.30 6.76 7.42
C GLY A 452 0.15 7.17 5.94
N GLN A 453 0.62 6.36 5.00
CA GLN A 453 0.62 6.62 3.55
C GLN A 453 -0.77 6.72 2.91
N LEU A 454 -1.83 6.37 3.64
CA LEU A 454 -3.19 6.65 3.20
C LEU A 454 -3.64 8.08 3.53
N GLY A 455 -2.94 8.79 4.41
CA GLY A 455 -3.24 10.18 4.74
C GLY A 455 -4.55 10.36 5.51
N THR A 456 -5.07 9.29 6.11
CA THR A 456 -6.37 9.23 6.79
C THR A 456 -6.35 9.78 8.21
N GLY A 457 -5.19 10.25 8.71
CA GLY A 457 -5.01 10.67 10.10
C GLY A 457 -4.81 9.51 11.09
N ASP A 458 -4.73 8.28 10.59
CA ASP A 458 -4.40 7.08 11.36
C ASP A 458 -3.43 6.16 10.56
N TYR A 459 -3.08 5.03 11.16
CA TYR A 459 -2.15 4.04 10.60
C TYR A 459 -2.82 2.71 10.24
N ARG A 460 -4.15 2.71 10.11
CA ARG A 460 -4.91 1.48 9.84
C ARG A 460 -5.05 1.24 8.34
N ASP A 461 -4.85 0.01 7.90
CA ASP A 461 -5.10 -0.39 6.51
C ASP A 461 -6.55 -0.12 6.10
N ARG A 462 -6.80 -0.01 4.80
CA ARG A 462 -8.14 0.15 4.22
C ARG A 462 -8.32 -0.77 3.04
N ALA A 463 -9.32 -1.65 3.08
CA ALA A 463 -9.66 -2.51 1.94
C ALA A 463 -10.60 -1.86 0.92
N VAL A 464 -11.03 -0.62 1.18
CA VAL A 464 -11.87 0.20 0.32
C VAL A 464 -11.32 1.64 0.30
N PRO A 465 -11.56 2.43 -0.75
CA PRO A 465 -11.16 3.84 -0.80
C PRO A 465 -11.61 4.62 0.43
N ALA A 466 -10.66 5.21 1.16
CA ALA A 466 -10.91 6.07 2.31
C ALA A 466 -10.48 7.50 2.01
N LEU A 467 -11.22 8.49 2.53
CA LEU A 467 -10.91 9.91 2.34
C LEU A 467 -9.56 10.27 2.95
N VAL A 468 -8.75 11.00 2.19
CA VAL A 468 -7.56 11.66 2.73
C VAL A 468 -8.01 12.81 3.62
N SER A 469 -7.39 12.94 4.80
CA SER A 469 -7.72 13.99 5.77
C SER A 469 -7.40 15.40 5.25
N GLY A 470 -8.19 16.39 5.67
CA GLY A 470 -7.89 17.81 5.44
C GLY A 470 -8.48 18.46 4.18
N ASP A 471 -9.53 17.88 3.58
CA ASP A 471 -10.28 18.45 2.43
C ASP A 471 -9.39 18.98 1.28
N LEU A 472 -8.32 18.25 0.95
CA LEU A 472 -7.41 18.63 -0.13
C LEU A 472 -8.08 18.51 -1.49
N ARG A 473 -8.28 19.66 -2.15
CA ARG A 473 -8.72 19.74 -3.55
C ARG A 473 -7.52 19.70 -4.50
N VAL A 474 -7.45 18.64 -5.29
CA VAL A 474 -6.30 18.28 -6.12
C VAL A 474 -6.56 18.61 -7.58
N THR A 475 -5.55 19.08 -8.31
CA THR A 475 -5.59 19.15 -9.78
C THR A 475 -5.15 17.83 -10.39
N ARG A 476 -5.66 17.52 -11.58
CA ARG A 476 -5.25 16.36 -12.36
C ARG A 476 -3.74 16.43 -12.60
N ALA A 477 -3.00 15.34 -12.33
CA ALA A 477 -1.64 15.24 -12.80
C ALA A 477 -1.68 14.86 -14.29
N GLU A 478 -1.11 15.71 -15.15
CA GLU A 478 -0.82 15.33 -16.52
C GLU A 478 0.53 14.60 -16.50
N GLY A 479 0.49 13.29 -16.75
CA GLY A 479 1.66 12.43 -16.89
C GLY A 479 1.56 11.62 -18.15
#